data_AF-A0A8H5UXA2-F1
#
_entry.id   AF-A0A8H5UXA2-F1
#
_cell.length_a   1.000
_cell.length_b   1.000
_cell.length_c   1.000
_cell.angle_alpha   90.00
_cell.angle_beta   90.00
_cell.angle_gamma   90.00
#
_symmetry.space_group_name_H-M   'P 1'
#
loop_
_entity.id
_entity.type
_entity.pdbx_description
1 polymer ?
#
loop_
_entity_poly.entity_id
_entity_poly.type
_entity_poly.pdbx_seq_one_letter_code
_entity_poly.pdbx_strand_id
1 'polypeptide(L)'
;MGFESSDDLVTSYYVDEFEEASKLFHEQRFSSIRRLPGVFAEILKGVRRWEPSERRGLGEDVLKEAEAVLMLENSESWQSLQPITDAAMNKENMSTEQIYQNLSTVLPVELDA
;
A
#
# COMPACT_ATOMS: atom_id res chain seq x y z
N MET A 1 4.35 -30.05 6.77
CA MET A 1 3.06 -30.12 7.48
C MET A 1 2.17 -29.06 6.84
N GLY A 2 0.90 -29.38 6.61
CA GLY A 2 -0.05 -28.45 5.97
C GLY A 2 -0.55 -27.38 6.93
N PHE A 3 -1.36 -26.46 6.42
CA PHE A 3 -1.98 -25.37 7.17
C PHE A 3 -2.98 -25.86 8.21
N GLU A 4 -3.07 -25.18 9.35
CA GLU A 4 -3.96 -25.55 10.46
C GLU A 4 -5.42 -25.21 10.16
N SER A 5 -5.67 -24.20 9.32
CA SER A 5 -6.99 -23.79 8.85
C SER A 5 -6.96 -23.25 7.41
N SER A 6 -8.15 -22.99 6.87
CA SER A 6 -8.28 -22.26 5.60
C SER A 6 -7.75 -20.83 5.71
N ASP A 7 -7.91 -20.20 6.87
CA ASP A 7 -7.46 -18.83 7.09
C ASP A 7 -5.93 -18.78 7.14
N ASP A 8 -5.29 -19.80 7.72
CA ASP A 8 -3.82 -19.90 7.75
C ASP A 8 -3.24 -20.10 6.34
N LEU A 9 -3.88 -20.94 5.51
CA LEU A 9 -3.50 -21.14 4.11
C LEU A 9 -3.61 -19.83 3.31
N VAL A 10 -4.72 -19.11 3.47
CA VAL A 10 -4.95 -17.86 2.73
C VAL A 10 -3.98 -16.79 3.23
N THR A 11 -3.75 -16.72 4.53
CA THR A 11 -2.82 -15.76 5.15
C THR A 11 -1.40 -16.00 4.67
N SER A 12 -0.87 -17.22 4.76
CA SER A 12 0.46 -17.54 4.25
C SER A 12 0.57 -17.24 2.76
N TYR A 13 -0.47 -17.53 1.97
CA TYR A 13 -0.45 -17.26 0.53
C TYR A 13 -0.30 -15.77 0.20
N TYR A 14 -0.81 -14.84 1.01
CA TYR A 14 -0.70 -13.41 0.75
C TYR A 14 0.42 -12.70 1.52
N VAL A 15 0.98 -13.33 2.56
CA VAL A 15 2.02 -12.74 3.43
C VAL A 15 3.41 -13.26 3.11
N ASP A 16 3.55 -14.53 2.71
CA ASP A 16 4.87 -15.12 2.48
C ASP A 16 5.51 -14.56 1.20
N GLU A 17 6.83 -14.36 1.25
CA GLU A 17 7.62 -14.03 0.07
C GLU A 17 8.00 -15.30 -0.68
N PHE A 18 7.42 -15.47 -1.87
CA PHE A 18 7.84 -16.52 -2.79
C PHE A 18 9.03 -16.06 -3.65
N GLU A 19 9.87 -16.99 -4.04
CA GLU A 19 10.98 -16.73 -4.97
C GLU A 19 10.45 -16.11 -6.27
N GLU A 20 10.99 -14.96 -6.70
CA GLU A 20 10.48 -14.18 -7.84
C GLU A 20 10.47 -14.96 -9.17
N ALA A 21 11.42 -15.88 -9.34
CA ALA A 21 11.48 -16.75 -10.51
C ALA A 21 10.41 -17.86 -10.50
N SER A 22 9.71 -18.05 -9.37
CA SER A 22 8.72 -19.11 -9.23
C SER A 22 7.38 -18.72 -9.86
N LYS A 23 6.70 -19.72 -10.42
CA LYS A 23 5.32 -19.56 -10.91
C LYS A 23 4.39 -19.03 -9.81
N LEU A 24 4.61 -19.48 -8.57
CA LEU A 24 3.77 -19.14 -7.43
C LEU A 24 3.86 -17.66 -7.06
N PHE A 25 5.04 -17.06 -7.14
CA PHE A 25 5.22 -15.62 -6.97
C PHE A 25 4.38 -14.81 -7.98
N HIS A 26 4.43 -15.18 -9.26
CA HIS A 26 3.63 -14.50 -10.27
C HIS A 26 2.12 -14.68 -10.04
N GLU A 27 1.69 -15.88 -9.68
CA GLU A 27 0.29 -16.15 -9.34
C GLU A 27 -0.18 -15.34 -8.13
N GLN A 28 0.62 -15.28 -7.05
CA GLN A 28 0.36 -14.45 -5.88
C GLN A 28 0.24 -12.97 -6.28
N ARG A 29 1.23 -12.43 -7.00
CA ARG A 29 1.23 -11.04 -7.47
C ARG A 29 -0.01 -10.72 -8.31
N PHE A 30 -0.37 -11.58 -9.26
CA PHE A 30 -1.59 -11.38 -10.05
C PHE A 30 -2.86 -11.45 -9.20
N SER A 31 -2.89 -12.36 -8.23
CA SER A 31 -4.01 -12.49 -7.30
C SER A 31 -4.17 -11.23 -6.46
N SER A 32 -3.08 -10.72 -5.87
CA SER A 32 -3.06 -9.49 -5.06
C SER A 32 -3.52 -8.26 -5.83
N ILE A 33 -3.12 -8.13 -7.11
CA ILE A 33 -3.47 -6.96 -7.93
C ILE A 33 -4.89 -7.05 -8.48
N ARG A 34 -5.34 -8.24 -8.92
CA ARG A 34 -6.57 -8.36 -9.74
C ARG A 34 -7.73 -9.04 -9.04
N ARG A 35 -7.48 -9.92 -8.07
CA ARG A 35 -8.51 -10.79 -7.46
C ARG A 35 -8.82 -10.39 -6.03
N LEU A 36 -7.80 -10.19 -5.21
CA LEU A 36 -7.94 -9.82 -3.80
C LEU A 36 -8.81 -8.55 -3.61
N PRO A 37 -8.66 -7.48 -4.43
CA PRO A 37 -9.52 -6.30 -4.29
C PRO A 37 -11.00 -6.61 -4.50
N GLY A 38 -11.33 -7.49 -5.46
CA GLY A 38 -12.71 -7.92 -5.71
C GLY A 38 -13.27 -8.77 -4.58
N VAL A 39 -12.47 -9.68 -4.01
CA VAL A 39 -12.85 -10.48 -2.85
C VAL A 39 -13.11 -9.59 -1.64
N PHE A 40 -12.22 -8.63 -1.38
CA PHE A 40 -12.35 -7.69 -0.27
C PHE A 40 -13.61 -6.82 -0.41
N ALA A 41 -13.90 -6.34 -1.62
CA ALA A 41 -15.11 -5.57 -1.90
C ALA A 41 -16.39 -6.37 -1.63
N GLU A 42 -16.45 -7.65 -2.03
CA GLU A 42 -17.61 -8.50 -1.76
C GLU A 42 -17.74 -8.84 -0.26
N ILE A 43 -16.64 -9.04 0.47
CA ILE A 43 -16.66 -9.21 1.93
C ILE A 43 -17.25 -7.96 2.59
N LEU A 44 -16.72 -6.76 2.29
CA LEU A 44 -17.22 -5.51 2.85
C LEU A 44 -18.69 -5.23 2.52
N LYS A 45 -19.15 -5.67 1.35
CA LYS A 45 -20.57 -5.63 0.99
C LYS A 45 -21.40 -6.58 1.83
N GLY A 46 -20.92 -7.80 2.08
CA GLY A 46 -21.55 -8.80 2.93
C GLY A 46 -21.64 -8.37 4.40
N VAL A 47 -20.60 -7.69 4.90
CA VAL A 47 -20.48 -7.16 6.28
C VAL A 47 -21.64 -6.25 6.67
N ARG A 48 -22.34 -5.65 5.71
CA ARG A 48 -23.56 -4.85 5.97
C ARG A 48 -24.67 -5.64 6.66
N ARG A 49 -24.62 -6.98 6.59
CA ARG A 49 -25.60 -7.90 7.17
C ARG A 49 -25.15 -8.52 8.50
N TRP A 50 -23.92 -8.26 8.94
CA TRP A 50 -23.39 -8.78 10.20
C TRP A 50 -23.98 -8.07 11.40
N GLU A 51 -23.79 -8.64 12.58
CA GLU A 51 -24.18 -7.98 13.82
C GLU A 51 -23.42 -6.64 13.98
N PRO A 52 -24.04 -5.62 14.61
CA PRO A 52 -23.43 -4.30 14.71
C PRO A 52 -22.04 -4.29 15.38
N SER A 53 -21.76 -5.20 16.31
CA SER A 53 -20.46 -5.35 16.96
C SER A 53 -19.39 -5.91 16.02
N GLU A 54 -19.71 -6.95 15.26
CA GLU A 54 -18.78 -7.60 14.31
C GLU A 54 -18.42 -6.66 13.17
N ARG A 55 -19.43 -6.00 12.59
CA ARG A 55 -19.22 -4.99 11.55
C ARG A 55 -18.37 -3.83 12.03
N ARG A 56 -18.55 -3.40 13.28
CA ARG A 56 -17.75 -2.32 13.88
C ARG A 56 -16.30 -2.78 14.04
N GLY A 57 -16.08 -3.97 14.60
CA GLY A 57 -14.73 -4.53 14.78
C GLY A 57 -13.96 -4.58 13.46
N LEU A 58 -14.55 -5.16 12.41
CA LEU A 58 -13.91 -5.18 11.09
C LEU A 58 -13.64 -3.77 10.54
N GLY A 59 -14.60 -2.85 10.71
CA GLY A 59 -14.43 -1.47 10.24
C GLY A 59 -13.27 -0.74 10.94
N GLU A 60 -13.08 -0.96 12.23
CA GLU A 60 -11.98 -0.41 13.02
C GLU A 60 -10.63 -0.98 12.58
N ASP A 61 -10.54 -2.30 12.36
CA ASP A 61 -9.32 -2.95 11.87
C ASP A 61 -8.93 -2.46 10.47
N VAL A 62 -9.90 -2.38 9.55
CA VAL A 62 -9.65 -1.87 8.19
C VAL A 62 -9.18 -0.42 8.21
N LEU A 63 -9.77 0.43 9.06
CA LEU A 63 -9.35 1.83 9.17
C LEU A 63 -7.92 1.95 9.72
N LYS A 64 -7.61 1.18 10.76
CA LYS A 64 -6.29 1.17 11.39
C LYS A 64 -5.19 0.75 10.42
N GLU A 65 -5.40 -0.33 9.67
CA GLU A 65 -4.41 -0.80 8.70
C GLU A 65 -4.28 0.14 7.50
N ALA A 66 -5.40 0.74 7.03
CA ALA A 66 -5.34 1.76 5.98
C ALA A 66 -4.55 3.00 6.43
N GLU A 67 -4.73 3.44 7.67
CA GLU A 67 -3.95 4.54 8.25
C GLU A 67 -2.45 4.20 8.34
N ALA A 68 -2.12 2.97 8.78
CA ALA A 68 -0.73 2.52 8.86
C ALA A 68 -0.03 2.52 7.48
N VAL A 69 -0.72 2.05 6.43
CA VAL A 69 -0.21 2.09 5.05
C VAL A 69 0.01 3.53 4.58
N LEU A 70 -0.97 4.41 4.77
CA LEU A 70 -0.85 5.82 4.37
C LEU A 70 0.27 6.54 5.12
N MET A 71 0.46 6.25 6.42
CA MET A 71 1.57 6.81 7.20
C MET A 71 2.92 6.34 6.67
N LEU A 72 3.04 5.06 6.29
CA LEU A 72 4.25 4.52 5.69
C LEU A 72 4.56 5.22 4.36
N GLU A 73 3.62 5.26 3.43
CA GLU A 73 3.77 5.92 2.12
C GLU A 73 4.12 7.41 2.26
N ASN A 74 3.49 8.10 3.20
CA ASN A 74 3.78 9.49 3.50
C ASN A 74 5.20 9.65 4.05
N SER A 75 5.63 8.78 4.96
CA SER A 75 7.00 8.82 5.50
C SER A 75 8.06 8.57 4.43
N GLU A 76 7.82 7.63 3.51
CA GLU A 76 8.71 7.34 2.38
C GLU A 76 8.76 8.52 1.39
N SER A 77 7.60 9.14 1.14
CA SER A 77 7.51 10.35 0.32
C SER A 77 8.29 11.51 0.94
N TRP A 78 8.16 11.74 2.25
CA TRP A 78 8.93 12.77 2.96
C TRP A 78 10.43 12.51 2.93
N GLN A 79 10.86 11.27 3.16
CA GLN A 79 12.28 10.90 3.08
C GLN A 79 12.84 11.17 1.69
N SER A 80 12.05 10.93 0.64
CA SER A 80 12.45 11.20 -0.74
C SER A 80 12.56 12.70 -1.05
N LEU A 81 11.72 13.53 -0.42
CA LEU A 81 11.70 14.99 -0.60
C LEU A 81 12.72 15.74 0.27
N GLN A 82 13.06 15.20 1.43
CA GLN A 82 13.98 15.79 2.41
C GLN A 82 15.30 16.32 1.81
N PRO A 83 16.04 15.59 0.94
CA PRO A 83 17.27 16.12 0.36
C PRO A 83 17.05 17.35 -0.53
N ILE A 84 15.90 17.47 -1.18
CA ILE A 84 15.55 18.63 -2.02
C ILE A 84 15.24 19.83 -1.12
N THR A 85 14.48 19.61 -0.05
CA THR A 85 14.15 20.65 0.94
C THR A 85 15.42 21.14 1.64
N ASP A 86 16.29 20.24 2.08
CA ASP A 86 17.56 20.60 2.73
C ASP A 86 18.50 21.36 1.77
N ALA A 87 18.54 20.98 0.50
CA ALA A 87 19.32 21.70 -0.52
C ALA A 87 18.79 23.11 -0.78
N ALA A 88 17.46 23.28 -0.80
CA ALA A 88 16.80 24.59 -0.94
C ALA A 88 17.01 25.48 0.29
N MET A 89 17.01 24.91 1.49
CA MET A 89 17.22 25.65 2.74
C MET A 89 18.69 26.04 2.98
N ASN A 90 19.66 25.27 2.47
CA ASN A 90 21.09 25.47 2.72
C ASN A 90 21.82 26.32 1.67
N LYS A 91 21.21 26.71 0.55
CA LYS A 91 21.84 27.57 -0.47
C LYS A 91 20.90 28.56 -1.14
N GLU A 92 21.36 29.81 -1.20
CA GLU A 92 20.91 30.92 -2.08
C GLU A 92 21.04 30.64 -3.60
N ASN A 93 21.36 29.42 -4.04
CA ASN A 93 21.87 29.12 -5.39
C ASN A 93 21.15 27.99 -6.16
N MET A 94 20.03 27.45 -5.65
CA MET A 94 19.22 26.51 -6.43
C MET A 94 18.11 27.30 -7.11
N SER A 95 18.12 27.39 -8.45
CA SER A 95 17.08 28.12 -9.17
C SER A 95 15.74 27.40 -9.00
N THR A 96 14.65 28.16 -9.03
CA THR A 96 13.29 27.65 -8.91
C THR A 96 13.02 26.53 -9.93
N GLU A 97 13.55 26.64 -11.15
CA GLU A 97 13.45 25.61 -12.19
C GLU A 97 14.12 24.30 -11.78
N GLN A 98 15.26 24.34 -11.08
CA GLN A 98 15.94 23.13 -10.59
C GLN A 98 15.16 22.46 -9.46
N ILE A 99 14.50 23.25 -8.60
CA ILE A 99 13.58 22.73 -7.58
C ILE A 99 12.42 21.99 -8.26
N TYR A 100 11.77 22.60 -9.26
CA TYR A 100 10.65 21.95 -9.96
C TYR A 100 11.05 20.66 -10.67
N GLN A 101 12.22 20.62 -11.32
CA GLN A 101 12.71 19.39 -11.96
C GLN A 101 12.96 18.27 -10.96
N ASN A 102 13.55 18.57 -9.80
CA ASN A 102 13.80 17.58 -8.77
C ASN A 102 12.51 17.08 -8.09
N LEU A 103 11.52 17.95 -7.91
CA LEU A 103 10.21 17.54 -7.39
C LEU A 103 9.46 16.66 -8.39
N SER A 104 9.56 16.98 -9.68
CA SER A 104 8.95 16.21 -10.77
C SER A 104 9.53 14.80 -10.94
N THR A 105 10.76 14.55 -10.48
CA THR A 105 11.40 13.22 -10.54
C THR A 105 11.10 12.36 -9.31
N VAL A 106 10.70 12.99 -8.20
CA VAL A 106 10.44 12.30 -6.92
C VAL A 106 8.95 12.07 -6.69
N LEU A 107 8.09 12.98 -7.15
CA LEU A 107 6.65 12.80 -7.10
C LEU A 107 6.18 12.10 -8.38
N PRO A 108 5.53 10.93 -8.30
CA PRO A 108 4.80 10.39 -9.43
C PRO A 108 3.65 11.35 -9.74
N VAL A 109 3.85 12.22 -10.74
CA VAL A 109 2.76 13.01 -11.29
C VAL A 109 1.95 12.08 -12.17
N GLU A 110 1.01 11.33 -11.57
CA GLU A 110 -0.11 10.77 -12.33
C GLU A 110 -1.02 11.93 -12.76
N LEU A 111 -0.65 12.58 -13.85
CA LEU A 111 -1.55 13.40 -14.64
C LEU A 111 -2.30 12.46 -15.60
N ASP A 112 -3.30 11.75 -15.08
CA ASP A 112 -4.33 11.16 -15.94
C ASP A 112 -5.68 11.77 -15.58
N ALA A 113 -6.25 12.44 -16.59
CA ALA A 113 -7.54 13.12 -16.61
C ALA A 113 -8.67 12.18 -17.05
#